data_AF-A0A177SGC8-F1
#
_entry.id   AF-A0A177SGC8-F1
#
_cell.length_a   1.000
_cell.length_b   1.000
_cell.length_c   1.000
_cell.angle_alpha   90.00
_cell.angle_beta   90.00
_cell.angle_gamma   90.00
#
_symmetry.space_group_name_H-M   'P 1'
#
loop_
_entity.id
_entity.type
_entity.pdbx_description
1 polymer ?
#
loop_
_entity_poly.entity_id
_entity_poly.type
_entity_poly.pdbx_seq_one_letter_code
_entity_poly.pdbx_strand_id
1 'polypeptide(L)'
;MKETMANVKAKFNRCLKLIEKYPQAFIVGNGSTENEILEVEHRLQVTFPPMYKEFLKKFSYLATHDEEIWGISPSNNQLDLVFRLEKYNKELRSKSQSEVPSHLIGIQMEDFSSSLICLDLQALTYHDQEAKVCFYPSDDEPYYADSFTERLFEVCDSGVSTYLEDIEDESSTPIEKVSAIKTEHKDIYSEAKALIHAHPELSEFGEGISDAEVEVIEKELNVTLPESYVTFMKEFGGGIFGDNQFFTMFNDELVKTNLELYHPTEFEHALSKHLVAVYFDDLEEFYACLDFKNIVNGEPKVVYREVNVPEEDYDDRDAFKSFSDFLYYIIQDTVEVNS
;
A
#
# COMPACT_ATOMS: atom_id res chain seq x y z
N MET A 1 -5.70 -11.43 9.99
CA MET A 1 -6.36 -10.60 11.04
C MET A 1 -7.63 -10.02 10.42
N LYS A 2 -8.79 -9.87 11.11
CA LYS A 2 -9.98 -9.30 10.44
C LYS A 2 -9.75 -7.80 10.22
N GLU A 3 -9.58 -7.38 8.97
CA GLU A 3 -9.54 -5.98 8.56
C GLU A 3 -10.73 -5.22 9.17
N THR A 4 -10.57 -3.93 9.42
CA THR A 4 -11.64 -3.08 10.00
C THR A 4 -12.12 -2.05 8.98
N MET A 5 -13.31 -1.49 9.19
CA MET A 5 -13.84 -0.40 8.35
C MET A 5 -12.88 0.79 8.21
N ALA A 6 -12.11 1.08 9.27
CA ALA A 6 -11.11 2.15 9.25
C ALA A 6 -9.99 1.84 8.24
N ASN A 7 -9.52 0.60 8.22
CA ASN A 7 -8.48 0.11 7.32
C ASN A 7 -8.93 0.18 5.84
N VAL A 8 -10.16 -0.23 5.52
CA VAL A 8 -10.71 -0.13 4.14
C VAL A 8 -10.67 1.32 3.61
N LYS A 9 -11.07 2.31 4.43
CA LYS A 9 -11.01 3.72 4.01
C LYS A 9 -9.60 4.25 3.86
N ALA A 10 -8.68 3.86 4.75
CA ALA A 10 -7.27 4.22 4.67
C ALA A 10 -6.64 3.68 3.36
N LYS A 11 -6.92 2.41 3.02
CA LYS A 11 -6.47 1.77 1.79
C LYS A 11 -7.03 2.45 0.52
N PHE A 12 -8.31 2.83 0.53
CA PHE A 12 -8.89 3.62 -0.55
C PHE A 12 -8.21 4.99 -0.69
N ASN A 13 -7.96 5.68 0.42
CA ASN A 13 -7.23 6.95 0.42
C ASN A 13 -5.81 6.78 -0.12
N ARG A 14 -5.12 5.68 0.18
CA ARG A 14 -3.79 5.37 -0.39
C ARG A 14 -3.83 5.29 -1.92
N CYS A 15 -4.85 4.65 -2.48
CA CYS A 15 -5.08 4.66 -3.94
C CYS A 15 -5.18 6.09 -4.49
N LEU A 16 -5.94 6.98 -3.82
CA LEU A 16 -6.06 8.39 -4.23
C LEU A 16 -4.69 9.07 -4.31
N LYS A 17 -3.84 8.84 -3.30
CA LYS A 17 -2.49 9.42 -3.24
C LYS A 17 -1.57 8.89 -4.33
N LEU A 18 -1.59 7.58 -4.57
CA LEU A 18 -0.77 6.96 -5.63
C LEU A 18 -1.12 7.60 -6.97
N ILE A 19 -2.41 7.78 -7.24
CA ILE A 19 -2.91 8.42 -8.47
C ILE A 19 -2.51 9.91 -8.53
N GLU A 20 -2.56 10.63 -7.40
CA GLU A 20 -2.17 12.04 -7.33
C GLU A 20 -0.66 12.25 -7.50
N LYS A 21 0.16 11.36 -6.91
CA LYS A 21 1.62 11.42 -6.91
C LYS A 21 2.20 10.97 -8.25
N TYR A 22 1.61 9.95 -8.87
CA TYR A 22 2.06 9.35 -10.13
C TYR A 22 0.98 9.40 -11.21
N PRO A 23 0.42 10.57 -11.55
CA PRO A 23 -0.71 10.67 -12.47
C PRO A 23 -0.38 10.16 -13.89
N GLN A 24 0.90 10.01 -14.22
CA GLN A 24 1.38 9.45 -15.49
C GLN A 24 1.21 7.92 -15.56
N ALA A 25 1.19 7.25 -14.41
CA ALA A 25 0.95 5.80 -14.32
C ALA A 25 -0.52 5.44 -14.54
N PHE A 26 -1.42 6.43 -14.57
CA PHE A 26 -2.86 6.20 -14.53
C PHE A 26 -3.63 6.92 -15.64
N ILE A 27 -4.69 6.26 -16.10
CA ILE A 27 -5.76 6.84 -16.92
C ILE A 27 -7.05 6.67 -16.13
N VAL A 28 -7.58 7.80 -15.64
CA VAL A 28 -8.86 7.84 -14.92
C VAL A 28 -9.90 8.66 -15.69
N GLY A 29 -11.18 8.40 -15.43
CA GLY A 29 -12.29 9.22 -15.89
C GLY A 29 -12.54 10.44 -15.00
N ASN A 30 -13.59 11.20 -15.32
CA ASN A 30 -13.94 12.45 -14.60
C ASN A 30 -14.80 12.22 -13.33
N GLY A 31 -14.98 10.97 -12.92
CA GLY A 31 -15.96 10.59 -11.90
C GLY A 31 -17.39 10.52 -12.44
N SER A 32 -18.16 9.57 -11.92
CA SER A 32 -19.56 9.34 -12.25
C SER A 32 -20.47 10.07 -11.28
N THR A 33 -21.50 10.70 -11.82
CA THR A 33 -22.57 11.30 -11.02
C THR A 33 -23.45 10.21 -10.38
N GLU A 34 -24.14 10.56 -9.29
CA GLU A 34 -25.10 9.65 -8.64
C GLU A 34 -26.18 9.15 -9.62
N ASN A 35 -26.63 10.01 -10.55
CA ASN A 35 -27.63 9.63 -11.54
C ASN A 35 -27.09 8.59 -12.55
N GLU A 36 -25.84 8.73 -12.99
CA GLU A 36 -25.21 7.76 -13.90
C GLU A 36 -25.03 6.40 -13.20
N ILE A 37 -24.62 6.42 -11.92
CA ILE A 37 -24.51 5.21 -11.11
C ILE A 37 -25.88 4.53 -10.97
N LEU A 38 -26.93 5.28 -10.61
CA LEU A 38 -28.30 4.77 -10.48
C LEU A 38 -28.85 4.22 -11.80
N GLU A 39 -28.53 4.86 -12.93
CA GLU A 39 -28.94 4.37 -14.26
C GLU A 39 -28.31 3.01 -14.58
N VAL A 40 -27.01 2.85 -14.28
CA VAL A 40 -26.29 1.60 -14.48
C VAL A 40 -26.77 0.52 -13.52
N GLU A 41 -26.94 0.83 -12.24
CA GLU A 41 -27.54 -0.07 -11.24
C GLU A 41 -28.92 -0.56 -11.69
N HIS A 42 -29.78 0.34 -12.19
CA HIS A 42 -31.10 -0.02 -12.72
C HIS A 42 -31.00 -0.89 -13.98
N ARG A 43 -30.09 -0.58 -14.90
CA ARG A 43 -29.88 -1.37 -16.14
C ARG A 43 -29.41 -2.79 -15.82
N LEU A 44 -28.53 -2.94 -14.84
CA LEU A 44 -27.99 -4.23 -14.40
C LEU A 44 -28.89 -4.92 -13.36
N GLN A 45 -29.89 -4.23 -12.81
CA GLN A 45 -30.79 -4.70 -11.74
C GLN A 45 -30.04 -5.10 -10.47
N VAL A 46 -29.05 -4.29 -10.07
CA VAL A 46 -28.22 -4.50 -8.89
C VAL A 46 -28.13 -3.26 -8.02
N THR A 47 -27.52 -3.39 -6.84
CA THR A 47 -27.04 -2.26 -6.05
C THR A 47 -25.56 -2.47 -5.80
N PHE A 48 -24.75 -1.49 -6.18
CA PHE A 48 -23.32 -1.52 -6.00
C PHE A 48 -22.92 -1.28 -4.53
N PRO A 49 -21.84 -1.93 -4.07
CA PRO A 49 -21.27 -1.66 -2.77
C PRO A 49 -20.87 -0.19 -2.64
N PRO A 50 -21.07 0.44 -1.47
CA PRO A 50 -20.66 1.81 -1.19
C PRO A 50 -19.24 2.17 -1.64
N MET A 51 -18.23 1.33 -1.39
CA MET A 51 -16.85 1.65 -1.76
C MET A 51 -16.62 1.60 -3.28
N TYR A 52 -17.28 0.69 -3.99
CA TYR A 52 -17.28 0.72 -5.47
C TYR A 52 -17.96 1.99 -6.00
N LYS A 53 -19.03 2.48 -5.34
CA LYS A 53 -19.64 3.77 -5.71
C LYS A 53 -18.74 4.95 -5.44
N GLU A 54 -17.97 4.95 -4.36
CA GLU A 54 -16.97 5.99 -4.10
C GLU A 54 -15.88 6.00 -5.18
N PHE A 55 -15.39 4.82 -5.58
CA PHE A 55 -14.51 4.69 -6.75
C PHE A 55 -15.13 5.28 -8.02
N LEU A 56 -16.36 4.89 -8.36
CA LEU A 56 -17.06 5.41 -9.54
C LEU A 56 -17.21 6.92 -9.46
N LYS A 57 -17.56 7.50 -8.31
CA LYS A 57 -17.69 8.95 -8.12
C LYS A 57 -16.37 9.69 -8.29
N LYS A 58 -15.25 9.09 -7.89
CA LYS A 58 -13.92 9.74 -7.99
C LYS A 58 -13.30 9.59 -9.37
N PHE A 59 -13.35 8.39 -9.92
CA PHE A 59 -12.55 8.06 -11.10
C PHE A 59 -13.41 7.65 -12.29
N SER A 60 -14.66 7.24 -12.09
CA SER A 60 -15.53 6.64 -13.10
C SER A 60 -15.00 5.30 -13.63
N TYR A 61 -13.72 5.18 -13.97
CA TYR A 61 -12.95 3.97 -14.27
C TYR A 61 -11.47 4.25 -13.96
N LEU A 62 -10.63 3.22 -13.95
CA LEU A 62 -9.17 3.35 -13.80
C LEU A 62 -8.45 2.38 -14.73
N ALA A 63 -7.34 2.81 -15.33
CA ALA A 63 -6.44 1.94 -16.08
C ALA A 63 -4.99 2.35 -15.82
N THR A 64 -4.08 1.38 -15.86
CA THR A 64 -2.63 1.53 -15.81
C THR A 64 -2.05 1.05 -17.15
N HIS A 65 -0.73 0.83 -17.23
CA HIS A 65 -0.13 0.21 -18.42
C HIS A 65 -0.63 -1.22 -18.64
N ASP A 66 -0.70 -1.99 -17.55
CA ASP A 66 -0.95 -3.44 -17.58
C ASP A 66 -2.38 -3.81 -17.19
N GLU A 67 -3.04 -2.99 -16.37
CA GLU A 67 -4.28 -3.37 -15.71
C GLU A 67 -5.40 -2.34 -15.87
N GLU A 68 -6.63 -2.78 -15.64
CA GLU A 68 -7.81 -1.93 -15.72
C GLU A 68 -8.86 -2.33 -14.68
N ILE A 69 -9.49 -1.32 -14.07
CA ILE A 69 -10.72 -1.45 -13.31
C ILE A 69 -11.83 -0.75 -14.09
N TRP A 70 -12.75 -1.55 -14.62
CA TRP A 70 -13.91 -1.07 -15.34
C TRP A 70 -14.84 -0.30 -14.43
N GLY A 71 -15.52 0.65 -15.03
CA GLY A 71 -16.50 1.47 -14.36
C GLY A 71 -17.47 2.07 -15.37
N ILE A 72 -17.97 3.28 -15.15
CA ILE A 72 -19.01 3.86 -16.01
C ILE A 72 -18.34 4.77 -17.02
N SER A 73 -18.25 4.34 -18.28
CA SER A 73 -17.53 5.06 -19.34
C SER A 73 -18.23 4.96 -20.69
N PRO A 74 -19.42 5.56 -20.86
CA PRO A 74 -20.23 5.36 -22.07
C PRO A 74 -19.54 5.85 -23.36
N SER A 75 -18.51 6.68 -23.25
CA SER A 75 -17.67 7.15 -24.36
C SER A 75 -16.46 6.26 -24.64
N ASN A 76 -16.08 5.37 -23.72
CA ASN A 76 -14.98 4.41 -23.86
C ASN A 76 -15.44 2.99 -23.53
N ASN A 77 -15.91 2.29 -24.57
CA ASN A 77 -16.34 0.89 -24.50
C ASN A 77 -15.28 -0.09 -23.94
N GLN A 78 -14.00 0.26 -23.94
CA GLN A 78 -12.97 -0.63 -23.38
C GLN A 78 -13.01 -0.66 -21.85
N LEU A 79 -13.44 0.43 -21.21
CA LEU A 79 -13.46 0.59 -19.76
C LEU A 79 -14.88 0.65 -19.17
N ASP A 80 -15.91 0.62 -20.03
CA ASP A 80 -17.31 0.61 -19.63
C ASP A 80 -17.76 -0.77 -19.16
N LEU A 81 -18.07 -0.90 -17.88
CA LEU A 81 -18.43 -2.15 -17.23
C LEU A 81 -19.64 -2.80 -17.88
N VAL A 82 -20.64 -2.01 -18.31
CA VAL A 82 -21.87 -2.54 -18.90
C VAL A 82 -21.59 -3.11 -20.28
N PHE A 83 -20.90 -2.36 -21.13
CA PHE A 83 -20.51 -2.82 -22.46
C PHE A 83 -19.62 -4.08 -22.38
N ARG A 84 -18.63 -4.08 -21.47
CA ARG A 84 -17.71 -5.20 -21.30
C ARG A 84 -18.43 -6.46 -20.83
N LEU A 85 -19.32 -6.34 -19.84
CA LEU A 85 -20.13 -7.47 -19.36
C LEU A 85 -21.10 -8.00 -20.45
N GLU A 86 -21.76 -7.11 -21.20
CA GLU A 86 -22.63 -7.51 -22.32
C GLU A 86 -21.86 -8.24 -23.43
N LYS A 87 -20.66 -7.74 -23.75
CA LYS A 87 -19.74 -8.37 -24.71
C LYS A 87 -19.33 -9.76 -24.23
N TYR A 88 -18.90 -9.90 -22.98
CA TYR A 88 -18.51 -11.18 -22.39
C TYR A 88 -19.67 -12.18 -22.42
N ASN A 89 -20.86 -11.77 -21.99
CA ASN A 89 -22.08 -12.61 -22.04
C ASN A 89 -22.45 -13.02 -23.48
N LYS A 90 -22.20 -12.16 -24.47
CA LYS A 90 -22.39 -12.53 -25.88
C LYS A 90 -21.41 -13.62 -26.32
N GLU A 91 -20.17 -13.56 -25.87
CA GLU A 91 -19.16 -14.59 -26.14
C GLU A 91 -19.53 -15.92 -25.48
N LEU A 92 -19.97 -15.91 -24.21
CA LEU A 92 -20.47 -17.11 -23.52
C LEU A 92 -21.64 -17.74 -24.27
N ARG A 93 -22.65 -16.95 -24.65
CA ARG A 93 -23.79 -17.42 -25.46
C ARG A 93 -23.34 -18.04 -26.79
N SER A 94 -22.35 -17.45 -27.46
CA SER A 94 -21.82 -17.98 -28.72
C SER A 94 -21.14 -19.34 -28.55
N LYS A 95 -20.61 -19.60 -27.35
CA LYS A 95 -20.00 -20.88 -26.94
C LYS A 95 -21.01 -21.84 -26.26
N SER A 96 -22.30 -21.49 -26.25
CA SER A 96 -23.36 -22.24 -25.54
C SER A 96 -23.12 -22.40 -24.03
N GLN A 97 -22.43 -21.42 -23.41
CA GLN A 97 -22.20 -21.35 -21.97
C GLN A 97 -23.25 -20.44 -21.30
N SER A 98 -23.49 -20.68 -20.01
CA SER A 98 -24.34 -19.83 -19.19
C SER A 98 -23.72 -18.44 -19.06
N GLU A 99 -24.56 -17.41 -19.12
CA GLU A 99 -24.16 -16.04 -18.82
C GLU A 99 -23.67 -15.89 -17.39
N VAL A 100 -22.90 -14.84 -17.16
CA VAL A 100 -22.47 -14.42 -15.82
C VAL A 100 -23.70 -14.26 -14.93
N PRO A 101 -23.74 -14.89 -13.73
CA PRO A 101 -24.82 -14.72 -12.78
C PRO A 101 -25.08 -13.25 -12.46
N SER A 102 -26.35 -12.86 -12.34
CA SER A 102 -26.74 -11.44 -12.17
C SER A 102 -26.29 -10.79 -10.86
N HIS A 103 -25.79 -11.57 -9.90
CA HIS A 103 -25.20 -11.05 -8.67
C HIS A 103 -23.69 -10.80 -8.79
N LEU A 104 -23.07 -11.19 -9.90
CA LEU A 104 -21.66 -10.93 -10.18
C LEU A 104 -21.53 -9.75 -11.13
N ILE A 105 -20.67 -8.79 -10.77
CA ILE A 105 -20.35 -7.64 -11.61
C ILE A 105 -18.89 -7.74 -12.04
N GLY A 106 -18.66 -7.99 -13.32
CA GLY A 106 -17.31 -7.99 -13.90
C GLY A 106 -16.70 -6.59 -13.84
N ILE A 107 -15.52 -6.49 -13.25
CA ILE A 107 -14.75 -5.25 -13.12
C ILE A 107 -13.41 -5.29 -13.85
N GLN A 108 -12.93 -6.48 -14.25
CA GLN A 108 -11.66 -6.64 -14.96
C GLN A 108 -11.66 -7.98 -15.72
N MET A 109 -10.80 -8.11 -16.73
CA MET A 109 -10.47 -9.40 -17.35
C MET A 109 -9.11 -9.87 -16.85
N GLU A 110 -8.97 -11.16 -16.59
CA GLU A 110 -7.68 -11.78 -16.36
C GLU A 110 -7.02 -12.13 -17.71
N ASP A 111 -5.78 -11.66 -17.91
CA ASP A 111 -5.10 -11.69 -19.21
C ASP A 111 -4.81 -13.08 -19.76
N PHE A 112 -4.65 -14.08 -18.88
CA PHE A 112 -4.20 -15.42 -19.27
C PHE A 112 -5.33 -16.45 -19.40
N SER A 113 -6.39 -16.32 -18.60
CA SER A 113 -7.45 -17.33 -18.47
C SER A 113 -8.71 -16.99 -19.26
N SER A 114 -8.86 -15.72 -19.70
CA SER A 114 -10.14 -15.18 -20.16
C SER A 114 -11.27 -15.23 -19.12
N SER A 115 -10.92 -15.36 -17.84
CA SER A 115 -11.86 -15.24 -16.71
C SER A 115 -12.14 -13.77 -16.43
N LEU A 116 -13.34 -13.50 -15.95
CA LEU A 116 -13.68 -12.21 -15.37
C LEU A 116 -13.27 -12.18 -13.92
N ILE A 117 -12.74 -11.04 -13.49
CA ILE A 117 -12.68 -10.65 -12.09
C ILE A 117 -13.99 -9.94 -11.77
N CYS A 118 -14.71 -10.42 -10.75
CA CYS A 118 -16.06 -10.00 -10.42
C CYS A 118 -16.23 -9.59 -8.95
N LEU A 119 -17.06 -8.58 -8.72
CA LEU A 119 -17.65 -8.31 -7.41
C LEU A 119 -18.84 -9.24 -7.17
N ASP A 120 -18.82 -9.99 -6.06
CA ASP A 120 -19.94 -10.83 -5.64
C ASP A 120 -20.89 -10.06 -4.70
N LEU A 121 -22.02 -9.61 -5.25
CA LEU A 121 -23.02 -8.83 -4.53
C LEU A 121 -23.85 -9.66 -3.52
N GLN A 122 -23.67 -10.98 -3.46
CA GLN A 122 -24.22 -11.83 -2.41
C GLN A 122 -23.22 -12.09 -1.26
N ALA A 123 -21.94 -11.76 -1.46
CA ALA A 123 -20.87 -11.91 -0.49
C ALA A 123 -20.34 -10.54 -0.04
N LEU A 124 -21.19 -9.78 0.65
CA LEU A 124 -20.83 -8.46 1.17
C LEU A 124 -20.00 -8.55 2.46
N THR A 125 -19.03 -7.64 2.60
CA THR A 125 -18.10 -7.55 3.74
C THR A 125 -18.14 -6.13 4.35
N TYR A 126 -17.51 -5.96 5.50
CA TYR A 126 -17.35 -4.66 6.17
C TYR A 126 -18.65 -3.86 6.36
N HIS A 127 -19.69 -4.47 6.96
CA HIS A 127 -21.00 -3.85 7.13
C HIS A 127 -21.63 -3.39 5.79
N ASP A 128 -21.61 -4.29 4.81
CA ASP A 128 -22.18 -4.12 3.48
C ASP A 128 -21.58 -2.95 2.67
N GLN A 129 -20.36 -2.50 3.01
CA GLN A 129 -19.64 -1.47 2.26
C GLN A 129 -18.89 -2.00 1.04
N GLU A 130 -18.55 -3.28 1.10
CA GLU A 130 -17.64 -3.95 0.19
C GLU A 130 -18.28 -5.25 -0.30
N ALA A 131 -17.80 -5.72 -1.45
CA ALA A 131 -18.09 -7.05 -1.94
C ALA A 131 -16.79 -7.83 -2.05
N LYS A 132 -16.83 -9.13 -1.73
CA LYS A 132 -15.72 -10.03 -2.05
C LYS A 132 -15.49 -10.07 -3.55
N VAL A 133 -14.25 -10.34 -3.93
CA VAL A 133 -13.85 -10.43 -5.34
C VAL A 133 -13.52 -11.86 -5.71
N CYS A 134 -14.07 -12.32 -6.83
CA CYS A 134 -13.97 -13.70 -7.30
C CYS A 134 -13.69 -13.77 -8.80
N PHE A 135 -13.23 -14.93 -9.26
CA PHE A 135 -13.16 -15.23 -10.69
C PHE A 135 -14.49 -15.77 -11.22
N TYR A 136 -14.81 -15.46 -12.47
CA TYR A 136 -15.88 -16.09 -13.22
C TYR A 136 -15.37 -16.58 -14.59
N PRO A 137 -15.52 -17.87 -14.91
CA PRO A 137 -16.03 -18.95 -14.05
C PRO A 137 -15.14 -19.16 -12.81
N SER A 138 -15.75 -19.55 -11.69
CA SER A 138 -15.03 -19.75 -10.42
C SER A 138 -14.04 -20.91 -10.52
N ASP A 139 -12.87 -20.71 -9.92
CA ASP A 139 -11.88 -21.75 -9.66
C ASP A 139 -12.20 -22.49 -8.34
N ASP A 140 -11.29 -23.39 -7.91
CA ASP A 140 -11.41 -24.18 -6.67
C ASP A 140 -11.46 -23.30 -5.40
N GLU A 141 -10.79 -22.16 -5.43
CA GLU A 141 -10.86 -21.09 -4.42
C GLU A 141 -11.94 -20.07 -4.83
N PRO A 142 -13.03 -19.89 -4.05
CA PRO A 142 -14.18 -19.11 -4.50
C PRO A 142 -13.97 -17.60 -4.49
N TYR A 143 -13.00 -17.10 -3.74
CA TYR A 143 -12.72 -15.67 -3.59
C TYR A 143 -11.21 -15.46 -3.52
N TYR A 144 -10.71 -14.45 -4.21
CA TYR A 144 -9.28 -14.12 -4.20
C TYR A 144 -8.98 -12.87 -3.36
N ALA A 145 -9.97 -12.00 -3.13
CA ALA A 145 -9.86 -10.82 -2.26
C ALA A 145 -11.13 -10.62 -1.43
N ASP A 146 -11.00 -10.07 -0.23
CA ASP A 146 -12.10 -9.87 0.72
C ASP A 146 -12.85 -8.55 0.51
N SER A 147 -12.32 -7.66 -0.35
CA SER A 147 -12.95 -6.38 -0.70
C SER A 147 -12.60 -5.87 -2.11
N PHE A 148 -13.44 -4.99 -2.66
CA PHE A 148 -13.12 -4.26 -3.89
C PHE A 148 -11.92 -3.32 -3.68
N THR A 149 -11.84 -2.66 -2.52
CA THR A 149 -10.78 -1.71 -2.22
C THR A 149 -9.40 -2.37 -2.16
N GLU A 150 -9.31 -3.60 -1.64
CA GLU A 150 -8.08 -4.40 -1.69
C GLU A 150 -7.62 -4.62 -3.14
N ARG A 151 -8.54 -5.05 -4.01
CA ARG A 151 -8.22 -5.19 -5.43
C ARG A 151 -7.82 -3.87 -6.10
N LEU A 152 -8.53 -2.78 -5.81
CA LEU A 152 -8.20 -1.47 -6.35
C LEU A 152 -6.78 -1.06 -5.93
N PHE A 153 -6.40 -1.38 -4.69
CA PHE A 153 -5.07 -1.08 -4.17
C PHE A 153 -3.98 -1.86 -4.90
N GLU A 154 -4.14 -3.18 -5.08
CA GLU A 154 -3.21 -4.01 -5.85
C GLU A 154 -2.95 -3.44 -7.26
N VAL A 155 -4.02 -3.05 -7.97
CA VAL A 155 -3.90 -2.47 -9.31
C VAL A 155 -3.18 -1.12 -9.28
N CYS A 156 -3.46 -0.30 -8.27
CA CYS A 156 -2.76 0.98 -8.11
C CYS A 156 -1.27 0.79 -7.84
N ASP A 157 -0.94 -0.12 -6.92
CA ASP A 157 0.43 -0.39 -6.49
C ASP A 157 1.26 -1.01 -7.62
N SER A 158 0.71 -2.02 -8.32
CA SER A 158 1.35 -2.59 -9.51
C SER A 158 1.55 -1.56 -10.61
N GLY A 159 0.56 -0.69 -10.84
CA GLY A 159 0.66 0.36 -11.86
C GLY A 159 1.78 1.37 -11.59
N VAL A 160 1.98 1.75 -10.33
CA VAL A 160 3.10 2.62 -9.93
C VAL A 160 4.43 1.89 -10.06
N SER A 161 4.50 0.63 -9.62
CA SER A 161 5.70 -0.19 -9.72
C SER A 161 6.18 -0.31 -11.16
N THR A 162 5.30 -0.71 -12.10
CA THR A 162 5.64 -0.77 -13.54
C THR A 162 6.13 0.59 -14.05
N TYR A 163 5.43 1.68 -13.69
CA TYR A 163 5.82 3.02 -14.13
C TYR A 163 7.21 3.43 -13.65
N LEU A 164 7.58 3.09 -12.41
CA LEU A 164 8.89 3.41 -11.85
C LEU A 164 9.99 2.59 -12.53
N GLU A 165 9.77 1.30 -12.77
CA GLU A 165 10.71 0.44 -13.50
C GLU A 165 10.97 0.95 -14.92
N ASP A 166 9.94 1.38 -15.64
CA ASP A 166 10.05 1.95 -16.98
C ASP A 166 10.92 3.23 -17.01
N ILE A 167 10.81 4.08 -15.98
CA ILE A 167 11.63 5.30 -15.86
C ILE A 167 13.10 4.95 -15.62
N GLU A 168 13.39 3.93 -14.81
CA GLU A 168 14.75 3.49 -14.53
C GLU A 168 15.42 2.96 -15.80
N ASP A 169 14.71 2.19 -16.61
CA ASP A 169 15.20 1.63 -17.87
C ASP A 169 15.47 2.70 -18.94
N GLU A 170 14.65 3.75 -19.03
CA GLU A 170 14.90 4.89 -19.93
C GLU A 170 16.11 5.75 -19.50
N SER A 171 16.49 5.73 -18.21
CA SER A 171 17.63 6.47 -17.68
C SER A 171 19.00 5.80 -17.95
N SER A 172 19.01 4.59 -18.53
CA SER A 172 20.20 3.76 -18.77
C SER A 172 21.10 4.17 -19.95
N THR A 173 21.22 5.48 -20.24
CA THR A 173 22.36 6.00 -21.03
C THR A 173 23.45 6.57 -20.12
N PRO A 174 24.74 6.21 -20.31
CA PRO A 174 25.79 6.57 -19.36
C PRO A 174 26.09 8.06 -19.42
N ILE A 175 25.54 8.84 -18.49
CA ILE A 175 25.96 10.23 -18.27
C ILE A 175 27.23 10.23 -17.43
N GLU A 176 28.29 10.75 -18.05
CA GLU A 176 29.60 11.01 -17.46
C GLU A 176 29.50 11.79 -16.15
N LYS A 177 30.40 11.42 -15.22
CA LYS A 177 30.73 12.17 -14.00
C LYS A 177 30.86 13.66 -14.29
N VAL A 178 29.94 14.47 -13.75
CA VAL A 178 30.17 15.90 -13.54
C VAL A 178 30.29 16.17 -12.04
N SER A 179 31.49 16.61 -11.73
CA SER A 179 32.03 17.20 -10.50
C SER A 179 31.05 17.72 -9.44
N ALA A 180 31.28 17.25 -8.21
CA ALA A 180 31.29 17.99 -6.95
C ALA A 180 30.69 19.40 -6.98
N ILE A 181 29.40 19.48 -6.65
CA ILE A 181 28.78 20.67 -6.09
C ILE A 181 28.75 20.45 -4.57
N LYS A 182 29.37 21.36 -3.82
CA LYS A 182 29.19 21.46 -2.37
C LYS A 182 27.76 21.96 -2.13
N THR A 183 26.83 21.05 -1.92
CA THR A 183 25.51 21.36 -1.38
C THR A 183 25.61 21.45 0.14
N GLU A 184 25.07 22.52 0.70
CA GLU A 184 24.82 22.61 2.15
C GLU A 184 24.06 21.36 2.58
N HIS A 185 24.59 20.63 3.57
CA HIS A 185 23.96 19.42 4.06
C HIS A 185 22.65 19.82 4.74
N LYS A 186 21.53 19.60 4.05
CA LYS A 186 20.18 19.76 4.61
C LYS A 186 20.04 18.77 5.76
N ASP A 187 19.71 19.24 6.96
CA ASP A 187 19.47 18.38 8.11
C ASP A 187 18.04 17.81 8.04
N ILE A 188 17.93 16.65 7.38
CA ILE A 188 16.65 16.00 7.07
C ILE A 188 15.86 15.65 8.34
N TYR A 189 16.56 15.26 9.41
CA TYR A 189 15.91 14.96 10.69
C TYR A 189 15.20 16.19 11.26
N SER A 190 15.89 17.34 11.26
CA SER A 190 15.32 18.60 11.74
C SER A 190 14.06 19.01 10.96
N GLU A 191 13.96 18.64 9.68
CA GLU A 191 12.75 18.90 8.89
C GLU A 191 11.60 17.98 9.24
N ALA A 192 11.86 16.67 9.38
CA ALA A 192 10.86 15.71 9.84
C ALA A 192 10.30 16.13 11.21
N LYS A 193 11.19 16.53 12.12
CA LYS A 193 10.83 17.07 13.43
C LYS A 193 9.96 18.32 13.34
N ALA A 194 10.30 19.25 12.46
CA ALA A 194 9.52 20.46 12.27
C ALA A 194 8.10 20.15 11.78
N LEU A 195 7.95 19.16 10.88
CA LEU A 195 6.65 18.68 10.41
C LEU A 195 5.84 18.03 11.54
N ILE A 196 6.45 17.13 12.33
CA ILE A 196 5.80 16.51 13.48
C ILE A 196 5.23 17.57 14.44
N HIS A 197 6.02 18.59 14.77
CA HIS A 197 5.58 19.67 15.65
C HIS A 197 4.54 20.61 15.03
N ALA A 198 4.52 20.74 13.71
CA ALA A 198 3.53 21.54 13.00
C ALA A 198 2.16 20.86 12.93
N HIS A 199 2.10 19.54 13.11
CA HIS A 199 0.90 18.71 12.99
C HIS A 199 0.63 17.88 14.26
N PRO A 200 0.40 18.53 15.42
CA PRO A 200 0.13 17.84 16.67
C PRO A 200 -1.16 17.00 16.64
N GLU A 201 -2.09 17.30 15.72
CA GLU A 201 -3.32 16.54 15.50
C GLU A 201 -3.08 15.15 14.92
N LEU A 202 -1.93 14.93 14.27
CA LEU A 202 -1.54 13.63 13.73
C LEU A 202 -0.62 12.86 14.68
N SER A 203 -0.04 13.52 15.68
CA SER A 203 1.03 12.97 16.51
C SER A 203 0.49 12.40 17.82
N GLU A 204 0.51 11.07 17.95
CA GLU A 204 0.31 10.34 19.19
C GLU A 204 1.62 9.72 19.71
N PHE A 205 2.75 10.35 19.42
CA PHE A 205 4.04 9.96 19.97
C PHE A 205 4.09 10.03 21.50
N GLY A 206 4.89 9.14 22.08
CA GLY A 206 5.08 9.01 23.51
C GLY A 206 6.06 10.03 24.10
N GLU A 207 6.53 9.72 25.31
CA GLU A 207 7.62 10.45 25.94
C GLU A 207 8.96 9.87 25.48
N GLY A 208 9.93 10.75 25.24
CA GLY A 208 11.28 10.35 24.90
C GLY A 208 11.97 9.51 25.97
N ILE A 209 12.82 8.58 25.54
CA ILE A 209 13.53 7.65 26.44
C ILE A 209 14.91 8.17 26.86
N SER A 210 15.41 7.66 27.98
CA SER A 210 16.73 7.98 28.53
C SER A 210 17.87 7.17 27.88
N ASP A 211 19.11 7.63 28.07
CA ASP A 211 20.32 6.89 27.65
C ASP A 211 20.36 5.47 28.23
N ALA A 212 19.96 5.30 29.49
CA ALA A 212 19.93 4.00 30.15
C ALA A 212 18.92 3.04 29.51
N GLU A 213 17.78 3.56 29.01
CA GLU A 213 16.80 2.75 28.28
C GLU A 213 17.32 2.39 26.88
N VAL A 214 17.99 3.30 26.18
CA VAL A 214 18.69 3.00 24.92
C VAL A 214 19.71 1.89 25.10
N GLU A 215 20.55 1.96 26.15
CA GLU A 215 21.54 0.92 26.47
C GLU A 215 20.89 -0.45 26.72
N VAL A 216 19.69 -0.50 27.32
CA VAL A 216 18.94 -1.75 27.50
C VAL A 216 18.48 -2.30 26.14
N ILE A 217 17.92 -1.48 25.26
CA ILE A 217 17.48 -1.90 23.93
C ILE A 217 18.63 -2.46 23.11
N GLU A 218 19.72 -1.70 23.02
CA GLU A 218 20.93 -2.07 22.29
C GLU A 218 21.50 -3.40 22.79
N LYS A 219 21.47 -3.61 24.10
CA LYS A 219 21.93 -4.85 24.72
C LYS A 219 21.00 -6.04 24.43
N GLU A 220 19.69 -5.87 24.54
CA GLU A 220 18.71 -6.94 24.30
C GLU A 220 18.65 -7.34 22.83
N LEU A 221 18.73 -6.36 21.92
CA LEU A 221 18.77 -6.59 20.47
C LEU A 221 20.18 -6.92 19.94
N ASN A 222 21.23 -6.75 20.78
CA ASN A 222 22.63 -6.95 20.44
C ASN A 222 23.07 -6.15 19.20
N VAL A 223 22.70 -4.87 19.15
CA VAL A 223 23.06 -3.90 18.10
C VAL A 223 23.47 -2.57 18.74
N THR A 224 24.14 -1.71 17.98
CA THR A 224 24.30 -0.29 18.35
C THR A 224 23.38 0.51 17.43
N LEU A 225 22.37 1.15 17.99
CA LEU A 225 21.36 1.87 17.23
C LEU A 225 21.96 3.13 16.57
N PRO A 226 21.49 3.50 15.37
CA PRO A 226 21.97 4.70 14.69
C PRO A 226 21.64 5.98 15.45
N GLU A 227 22.46 7.01 15.26
CA GLU A 227 22.30 8.31 15.93
C GLU A 227 20.95 8.95 15.60
N SER A 228 20.51 8.85 14.34
CA SER A 228 19.21 9.36 13.91
C SER A 228 18.03 8.73 14.65
N TYR A 229 18.04 7.40 14.80
CA TYR A 229 16.99 6.66 15.50
C TYR A 229 17.06 6.89 17.01
N VAL A 230 18.27 6.91 17.60
CA VAL A 230 18.45 7.25 19.03
C VAL A 230 17.93 8.66 19.33
N THR A 231 18.16 9.62 18.43
CA THR A 231 17.64 10.99 18.58
C THR A 231 16.11 11.00 18.56
N PHE A 232 15.50 10.30 17.59
CA PHE A 232 14.04 10.12 17.54
C PHE A 232 13.48 9.50 18.82
N MET A 233 14.07 8.39 19.29
CA MET A 233 13.62 7.71 20.50
C MET A 233 13.74 8.59 21.74
N LYS A 234 14.79 9.40 21.86
CA LYS A 234 14.97 10.35 22.98
C LYS A 234 14.03 11.54 22.96
N GLU A 235 13.47 11.87 21.80
CA GLU A 235 12.57 13.01 21.65
C GLU A 235 11.10 12.59 21.68
N PHE A 236 10.77 11.45 21.06
CA PHE A 236 9.41 11.01 20.79
C PHE A 236 9.08 9.63 21.36
N GLY A 237 10.07 8.81 21.72
CA GLY A 237 9.87 7.48 22.32
C GLY A 237 9.23 6.42 21.41
N GLY A 238 8.86 6.79 20.18
CA GLY A 238 8.00 6.01 19.28
C GLY A 238 6.52 6.38 19.45
N GLY A 239 5.67 5.81 18.60
CA GLY A 239 4.22 5.94 18.66
C GLY A 239 3.63 6.10 17.28
N ILE A 240 2.48 6.76 17.19
CA ILE A 240 1.72 6.86 15.95
C ILE A 240 1.82 8.28 15.40
N PHE A 241 2.03 8.39 14.09
CA PHE A 241 1.85 9.64 13.35
C PHE A 241 0.88 9.44 12.18
N GLY A 242 -0.33 9.98 12.28
CA GLY A 242 -1.44 9.63 11.38
C GLY A 242 -1.82 8.15 11.58
N ASP A 243 -1.62 7.34 10.55
CA ASP A 243 -1.82 5.88 10.61
C ASP A 243 -0.48 5.10 10.68
N ASN A 244 0.65 5.81 10.78
CA ASN A 244 2.00 5.22 10.70
C ASN A 244 2.52 4.87 12.10
N GLN A 245 2.84 3.60 12.34
CA GLN A 245 3.27 3.10 13.66
C GLN A 245 4.80 2.92 13.75
N PHE A 246 5.44 3.76 14.56
CA PHE A 246 6.84 3.63 14.95
C PHE A 246 6.92 2.89 16.28
N PHE A 247 7.71 1.81 16.35
CA PHE A 247 7.76 0.98 17.55
C PHE A 247 8.24 1.74 18.77
N THR A 248 7.51 1.53 19.86
CA THR A 248 7.72 2.23 21.11
C THR A 248 8.51 1.38 22.11
N MET A 249 8.97 2.02 23.18
CA MET A 249 9.40 1.31 24.38
C MET A 249 8.28 1.06 25.39
N PHE A 250 7.07 1.56 25.13
CA PHE A 250 5.94 1.29 25.99
C PHE A 250 5.61 -0.21 25.93
N ASN A 251 5.62 -0.88 27.08
CA ASN A 251 5.50 -2.34 27.19
C ASN A 251 6.56 -3.15 26.41
N ASP A 252 7.77 -2.60 26.24
CA ASP A 252 8.90 -3.25 25.54
C ASP A 252 8.58 -3.67 24.11
N GLU A 253 7.65 -2.98 23.43
CA GLU A 253 7.15 -3.32 22.10
C GLU A 253 8.29 -3.51 21.09
N LEU A 254 9.21 -2.55 20.98
CA LEU A 254 10.36 -2.64 20.07
C LEU A 254 11.18 -3.92 20.27
N VAL A 255 11.53 -4.24 21.52
CA VAL A 255 12.35 -5.42 21.84
C VAL A 255 11.55 -6.70 21.63
N LYS A 256 10.33 -6.75 22.16
CA LYS A 256 9.48 -7.93 22.12
C LYS A 256 9.12 -8.31 20.68
N THR A 257 8.68 -7.35 19.87
CA THR A 257 8.33 -7.59 18.46
C THR A 257 9.53 -8.11 17.68
N ASN A 258 10.71 -7.50 17.82
CA ASN A 258 11.90 -7.99 17.12
C ASN A 258 12.31 -9.40 17.58
N LEU A 259 12.24 -9.72 18.87
CA LEU A 259 12.53 -11.06 19.38
C LEU A 259 11.54 -12.11 18.83
N GLU A 260 10.26 -11.75 18.71
CA GLU A 260 9.23 -12.60 18.09
C GLU A 260 9.49 -12.79 16.59
N LEU A 261 9.89 -11.74 15.87
CA LEU A 261 10.23 -11.81 14.45
C LEU A 261 11.50 -12.65 14.18
N TYR A 262 12.50 -12.62 15.07
CA TYR A 262 13.70 -13.46 14.96
C TYR A 262 13.44 -14.93 15.30
N HIS A 263 12.38 -15.20 16.05
CA HIS A 263 12.05 -16.52 16.56
C HIS A 263 10.54 -16.79 16.40
N PRO A 264 10.02 -16.76 15.15
CA PRO A 264 8.60 -16.92 14.93
C PRO A 264 8.17 -18.33 15.32
N THR A 265 6.99 -18.44 15.92
CA THR A 265 6.37 -19.74 16.26
C THR A 265 5.30 -20.16 15.26
N GLU A 266 4.81 -19.21 14.46
CA GLU A 266 3.71 -19.39 13.49
C GLU A 266 4.16 -19.31 12.03
N PHE A 267 5.44 -18.97 11.77
CA PHE A 267 5.99 -18.75 10.44
C PHE A 267 7.18 -19.66 10.15
N GLU A 268 7.37 -20.02 8.88
CA GLU A 268 8.48 -20.84 8.41
C GLU A 268 9.78 -20.01 8.31
N HIS A 269 9.65 -18.73 7.98
CA HIS A 269 10.78 -17.81 7.81
C HIS A 269 10.86 -16.78 8.93
N ALA A 270 12.05 -16.64 9.51
CA ALA A 270 12.35 -15.67 10.55
C ALA A 270 12.99 -14.41 9.97
N LEU A 271 12.75 -13.26 10.59
CA LEU A 271 13.51 -12.05 10.30
C LEU A 271 14.96 -12.27 10.69
N SER A 272 15.88 -11.87 9.82
CA SER A 272 17.29 -12.04 10.10
C SER A 272 17.79 -11.08 11.18
N LYS A 273 18.66 -11.57 12.07
CA LYS A 273 19.16 -10.84 13.26
C LYS A 273 19.99 -9.58 12.99
N HIS A 274 20.32 -9.31 11.74
CA HIS A 274 21.00 -8.07 11.34
C HIS A 274 20.00 -6.98 10.92
N LEU A 275 18.71 -7.30 10.90
CA LEU A 275 17.61 -6.38 10.63
C LEU A 275 16.93 -6.08 11.96
N VAL A 276 16.68 -4.81 12.26
CA VAL A 276 15.86 -4.41 13.41
C VAL A 276 14.65 -3.65 12.91
N ALA A 277 13.47 -4.24 13.04
CA ALA A 277 12.22 -3.59 12.72
C ALA A 277 11.98 -2.41 13.68
N VAL A 278 11.72 -1.23 13.14
CA VAL A 278 11.49 0.01 13.91
C VAL A 278 10.15 0.67 13.60
N TYR A 279 9.43 0.12 12.63
CA TYR A 279 8.19 0.62 12.09
C TYR A 279 7.35 -0.55 11.56
N PHE A 280 6.03 -0.40 11.62
CA PHE A 280 5.06 -1.32 11.04
C PHE A 280 3.97 -0.55 10.29
N ASP A 281 3.70 -0.99 9.05
CA ASP A 281 2.53 -0.56 8.28
C ASP A 281 1.47 -1.67 8.39
N ASP A 282 0.35 -1.36 9.03
CA ASP A 282 -0.73 -2.31 9.25
C ASP A 282 -1.58 -2.56 7.98
N LEU A 283 -1.46 -1.71 6.96
CA LEU A 283 -2.23 -1.81 5.72
C LEU A 283 -1.60 -2.79 4.74
N GLU A 284 -0.27 -2.77 4.65
CA GLU A 284 0.52 -3.63 3.75
C GLU A 284 1.24 -4.77 4.49
N GLU A 285 1.05 -4.88 5.82
CA GLU A 285 1.63 -5.92 6.68
C GLU A 285 3.18 -6.01 6.60
N PHE A 286 3.86 -4.89 6.32
CA PHE A 286 5.32 -4.83 6.26
C PHE A 286 5.94 -4.09 7.45
N TYR A 287 7.21 -4.39 7.70
CA TYR A 287 8.08 -3.75 8.67
C TYR A 287 9.16 -2.95 7.96
N ALA A 288 9.42 -1.72 8.39
CA ALA A 288 10.66 -1.04 8.00
C ALA A 288 11.76 -1.39 9.01
N CYS A 289 12.87 -1.92 8.49
CA CYS A 289 13.95 -2.51 9.27
C CYS A 289 15.26 -1.76 9.04
N LEU A 290 15.98 -1.45 10.13
CA LEU A 290 17.36 -1.00 10.08
C LEU A 290 18.27 -2.18 9.70
N ASP A 291 18.99 -2.05 8.60
CA ASP A 291 19.89 -3.08 8.09
C ASP A 291 21.35 -2.84 8.51
N PHE A 292 21.78 -3.58 9.53
CA PHE A 292 23.13 -3.53 10.10
C PHE A 292 24.20 -4.26 9.27
N LYS A 293 23.84 -4.96 8.17
CA LYS A 293 24.84 -5.40 7.18
C LYS A 293 25.22 -4.27 6.24
N ASN A 294 24.29 -3.36 5.94
CA ASN A 294 24.45 -2.31 4.94
C ASN A 294 24.50 -0.91 5.58
N ILE A 295 25.67 -0.59 6.16
CA ILE A 295 25.93 0.70 6.82
C ILE A 295 26.58 1.69 5.86
N VAL A 296 25.98 2.87 5.72
CA VAL A 296 26.48 4.00 4.91
C VAL A 296 26.70 5.20 5.83
N ASN A 297 27.92 5.73 5.88
CA ASN A 297 28.30 6.88 6.73
C ASN A 297 27.96 6.72 8.23
N GLY A 298 27.96 5.50 8.75
CA GLY A 298 27.66 5.21 10.16
C GLY A 298 26.16 4.98 10.45
N GLU A 299 25.30 5.11 9.44
CA GLU A 299 23.86 4.86 9.53
C GLU A 299 23.51 3.59 8.73
N PRO A 300 22.74 2.65 9.27
CA PRO A 300 22.20 1.54 8.50
C PRO A 300 21.13 2.04 7.52
N LYS A 301 21.04 1.38 6.37
CA LYS A 301 19.89 1.57 5.48
C LYS A 301 18.59 1.14 6.16
N VAL A 302 17.47 1.65 5.66
CA VAL A 302 16.14 1.14 6.03
C VAL A 302 15.56 0.35 4.87
N VAL A 303 15.16 -0.89 5.11
CA VAL A 303 14.61 -1.83 4.13
C VAL A 303 13.25 -2.34 4.57
N TYR A 304 12.38 -2.73 3.64
CA TYR A 304 11.06 -3.29 3.97
C TYR A 304 11.09 -4.82 4.04
N ARG A 305 10.36 -5.37 5.00
CA ARG A 305 10.21 -6.83 5.19
C ARG A 305 8.78 -7.16 5.59
N GLU A 306 8.12 -8.00 4.83
CA GLU A 306 6.93 -8.75 5.18
C GLU A 306 7.24 -9.96 6.07
N VAL A 307 6.22 -10.46 6.75
CA VAL A 307 6.31 -11.65 7.58
C VAL A 307 6.36 -12.90 6.72
N ASN A 308 7.15 -13.90 7.12
CA ASN A 308 7.15 -15.23 6.50
C ASN A 308 7.63 -15.29 5.04
N VAL A 309 8.36 -14.28 4.58
CA VAL A 309 8.99 -14.28 3.25
C VAL A 309 10.51 -14.49 3.41
N PRO A 310 11.15 -15.35 2.60
CA PRO A 310 12.61 -15.54 2.62
C PRO A 310 13.39 -14.26 2.34
N GLU A 311 14.56 -14.08 2.97
CA GLU A 311 15.40 -12.87 2.77
C GLU A 311 15.87 -12.74 1.31
N GLU A 312 16.09 -13.86 0.63
CA GLU A 312 16.52 -13.92 -0.77
C GLU A 312 15.49 -13.42 -1.79
N ASP A 313 14.22 -13.31 -1.40
CA ASP A 313 13.14 -12.87 -2.28
C ASP A 313 12.93 -11.34 -2.24
N TYR A 314 13.64 -10.64 -1.34
CA TYR A 314 13.55 -9.18 -1.24
C TYR A 314 14.48 -8.45 -2.20
N ASP A 315 13.95 -7.35 -2.73
CA ASP A 315 14.69 -6.37 -3.50
C ASP A 315 14.88 -5.08 -2.69
N ASP A 316 16.13 -4.80 -2.31
CA ASP A 316 16.47 -3.62 -1.51
C ASP A 316 16.73 -2.37 -2.37
N ARG A 317 16.21 -2.32 -3.61
CA ARG A 317 16.29 -1.15 -4.50
C ARG A 317 15.67 0.11 -3.88
N ASP A 318 14.52 -0.03 -3.22
CA ASP A 318 13.79 1.09 -2.58
C ASP A 318 14.24 1.41 -1.14
N ALA A 319 15.43 0.94 -0.75
CA ALA A 319 15.95 1.16 0.59
C ALA A 319 16.29 2.65 0.84
N PHE A 320 15.88 3.16 2.01
CA PHE A 320 16.29 4.49 2.47
C PHE A 320 17.73 4.45 2.97
N LYS A 321 18.46 5.56 2.78
CA LYS A 321 19.88 5.65 3.14
C LYS A 321 20.12 5.71 4.65
N SER A 322 19.12 6.15 5.41
CA SER A 322 19.17 6.30 6.86
C SER A 322 17.76 6.33 7.45
N PHE A 323 17.65 6.19 8.77
CA PHE A 323 16.36 6.36 9.45
C PHE A 323 15.84 7.80 9.34
N SER A 324 16.70 8.82 9.28
CA SER A 324 16.25 10.21 9.05
C SER A 324 15.56 10.39 7.70
N ASP A 325 16.09 9.77 6.63
CA ASP A 325 15.48 9.82 5.30
C ASP A 325 14.11 9.13 5.29
N PHE A 326 14.03 7.96 5.92
CA PHE A 326 12.79 7.21 6.09
C PHE A 326 11.75 7.99 6.91
N LEU A 327 12.14 8.53 8.07
CA LEU A 327 11.26 9.30 8.95
C LEU A 327 10.72 10.53 8.21
N TYR A 328 11.58 11.30 7.53
CA TYR A 328 11.13 12.46 6.77
C TYR A 328 10.13 12.07 5.68
N TYR A 329 10.42 11.01 4.93
CA TYR A 329 9.52 10.50 3.89
C TYR A 329 8.14 10.16 4.45
N ILE A 330 8.08 9.34 5.51
CA ILE A 330 6.80 8.92 6.12
C ILE A 330 6.04 10.10 6.71
N ILE A 331 6.70 10.99 7.45
CA ILE A 331 6.05 12.16 8.06
C ILE A 331 5.53 13.11 6.98
N GLN A 332 6.33 13.39 5.96
CA GLN A 332 5.91 14.27 4.86
C GLN A 332 4.72 13.68 4.12
N ASP A 333 4.77 12.39 3.75
CA ASP A 333 3.65 11.70 3.09
C ASP A 333 2.39 11.80 3.96
N THR A 334 2.49 11.52 5.26
CA THR A 334 1.36 11.60 6.18
C THR A 334 0.74 12.99 6.27
N VAL A 335 1.57 14.03 6.29
CA VAL A 335 1.09 15.42 6.33
C VAL A 335 0.38 15.78 5.03
N GLU A 336 0.97 15.48 3.87
CA GLU A 336 0.40 15.77 2.55
C GLU A 336 -0.99 15.13 2.39
N VAL A 337 -1.19 13.99 3.04
CA VAL A 337 -2.40 13.17 2.98
C VAL A 337 -3.54 13.70 3.84
N ASN A 338 -3.20 14.31 4.95
CA ASN A 338 -4.15 14.81 5.93
C ASN A 338 -4.39 16.33 5.80
N SER A 339 -3.74 16.96 4.81
CA SER A 339 -3.89 18.37 4.42
C SER A 339 -5.10 18.58 3.49
#